data_AF-A0A6I9XPZ0-F1
#
_entry.id   AF-A0A6I9XPZ0-F1
#
_cell.length_a   1.000
_cell.length_b   1.000
_cell.length_c   1.000
_cell.angle_alpha   90.00
_cell.angle_beta   90.00
_cell.angle_gamma   90.00
#
_symmetry.space_group_name_H-M   'P 1'
#
loop_
_entity.id
_entity.type
_entity.pdbx_description
1 polymer ?
#
loop_
_entity_poly.entity_id
_entity_poly.type
_entity_poly.pdbx_seq_one_letter_code
_entity_poly.pdbx_strand_id
1 'polypeptide(L)'
;MVFYFTSNVVPSIYTIYMGKDKYENEDLIKYGWLEDIWFHVDKLSSAHVYLRLQKGQTVDDIPKEVLIDCAQLVKANSIQGCKMNNVNIVYTPWANLKKTADMDVGQIGFHRQKDFFPVPR
;
A
#
# COMPACT_ATOMS: atom_id res chain seq x y z
N MET A 1 -13.45 3.20 9.71
CA MET A 1 -12.84 4.54 9.56
C MET A 1 -11.62 4.44 8.65
N VAL A 2 -11.49 5.37 7.71
CA VAL A 2 -10.32 5.47 6.81
C VAL A 2 -9.53 6.71 7.21
N PHE A 3 -8.22 6.57 7.33
CA PHE A 3 -7.30 7.67 7.59
C PHE A 3 -6.73 8.20 6.28
N TYR A 4 -6.65 9.51 6.14
CA TYR A 4 -6.10 10.20 4.98
C TYR A 4 -4.88 11.02 5.40
N PHE A 5 -3.87 11.00 4.55
CA PHE A 5 -2.61 11.70 4.69
C PHE A 5 -2.25 12.36 3.36
N THR A 6 -1.43 13.39 3.43
CA THR A 6 -0.89 14.08 2.25
C THR A 6 0.62 14.12 2.36
N SER A 7 1.30 13.55 1.37
CA SER A 7 2.75 13.68 1.27
C SER A 7 3.11 14.95 0.51
N ASN A 8 3.89 15.81 1.16
CA ASN A 8 4.40 17.08 0.63
C ASN A 8 5.94 17.06 0.53
N VAL A 9 6.54 15.86 0.50
CA VAL A 9 8.00 15.69 0.38
C VAL A 9 8.53 16.12 -0.99
N VAL A 10 7.63 16.20 -1.98
CA VAL A 10 7.87 16.76 -3.32
C VAL A 10 6.83 17.86 -3.61
N PRO A 11 7.04 18.72 -4.63
CA PRO A 11 6.10 19.80 -4.94
C PRO A 11 4.68 19.33 -5.30
N SER A 12 4.56 18.12 -5.84
CA SER A 12 3.26 17.50 -6.14
C SER A 12 2.65 16.89 -4.88
N ILE A 13 1.39 17.18 -4.60
CA ILE A 13 0.67 16.61 -3.47
C ILE A 13 0.22 15.19 -3.83
N TYR A 14 0.62 14.23 -3.00
CA TYR A 14 0.18 12.84 -3.11
C TYR A 14 -0.78 12.50 -1.98
N THR A 15 -1.93 11.92 -2.34
CA THR A 15 -2.91 11.44 -1.36
C THR A 15 -2.57 10.00 -0.96
N ILE A 16 -2.38 9.81 0.34
CA ILE A 16 -2.14 8.50 0.95
C ILE A 16 -3.30 8.20 1.88
N TYR A 17 -3.78 6.96 1.91
CA TYR A 17 -4.84 6.57 2.84
C TYR A 17 -4.69 5.12 3.30
N MET A 18 -5.27 4.79 4.45
CA MET A 18 -5.27 3.43 4.99
C MET A 18 -6.52 3.15 5.82
N GLY A 19 -6.95 1.89 5.85
CA GLY A 19 -8.03 1.44 6.73
C GLY A 19 -7.58 1.43 8.18
N LYS A 20 -8.51 1.69 9.11
CA LYS A 20 -8.25 1.57 10.54
C LYS A 20 -7.99 0.12 10.94
N ASP A 21 -8.74 -0.80 10.38
CA ASP A 21 -8.60 -2.23 10.62
C ASP A 21 -8.84 -3.06 9.35
N LYS A 22 -8.86 -4.39 9.53
CA LYS A 22 -8.99 -5.36 8.44
C LYS A 22 -10.32 -5.26 7.69
N TYR A 23 -11.40 -4.80 8.33
CA TYR A 23 -12.70 -4.67 7.70
C TYR A 23 -12.71 -3.46 6.74
N GLU A 24 -12.14 -2.32 7.14
CA GLU A 24 -11.99 -1.21 6.18
C GLU A 24 -11.00 -1.54 5.07
N ASN A 25 -9.97 -2.33 5.33
CA ASN A 25 -9.07 -2.79 4.29
C ASN A 25 -9.82 -3.61 3.22
N GLU A 26 -10.79 -4.46 3.60
CA GLU A 26 -11.63 -5.19 2.63
C GLU A 26 -12.43 -4.23 1.74
N ASP A 27 -13.05 -3.20 2.32
CA ASP A 27 -13.79 -2.20 1.55
C ASP A 27 -12.87 -1.41 0.62
N LEU A 28 -11.68 -1.00 1.08
CA LEU A 28 -10.71 -0.29 0.26
C LEU A 28 -10.19 -1.14 -0.90
N ILE A 29 -10.00 -2.44 -0.72
CA ILE A 29 -9.66 -3.36 -1.82
C ILE A 29 -10.83 -3.48 -2.77
N LYS A 30 -12.06 -3.57 -2.28
CA LYS A 30 -13.24 -3.76 -3.12
C LYS A 30 -13.57 -2.53 -3.98
N TYR A 31 -13.34 -1.33 -3.45
CA TYR A 31 -13.68 -0.05 -4.10
C TYR A 31 -12.45 0.77 -4.51
N GLY A 32 -11.29 0.12 -4.61
CA GLY A 32 -10.06 0.76 -5.08
C GLY A 32 -10.14 1.18 -6.56
N TRP A 33 -9.24 2.09 -6.92
CA TRP A 33 -9.16 2.70 -8.24
C TRP A 33 -7.95 2.12 -8.99
N LEU A 34 -7.94 2.24 -10.31
CA LEU A 34 -6.82 1.74 -11.13
C LEU A 34 -5.52 2.53 -10.86
N GLU A 35 -5.67 3.79 -10.44
CA GLU A 35 -4.59 4.68 -10.03
C GLU A 35 -4.07 4.43 -8.61
N ASP A 36 -4.69 3.51 -7.86
CA ASP A 36 -4.25 3.21 -6.49
C ASP A 36 -3.09 2.20 -6.49
N ILE A 37 -2.04 2.54 -5.73
CA ILE A 37 -0.90 1.67 -5.48
C ILE A 37 -0.98 1.18 -4.04
N TRP A 38 -1.00 -0.14 -3.88
CA TRP A 38 -1.10 -0.79 -2.58
C TRP A 38 0.28 -1.11 -2.03
N PHE A 39 0.48 -0.86 -0.73
CA PHE A 39 1.71 -1.12 0.01
C PHE A 39 1.45 -2.01 1.21
N HIS A 40 2.42 -2.89 1.50
CA HIS A 40 2.35 -3.82 2.63
C HIS A 40 3.75 -4.30 3.04
N VAL A 41 3.91 -4.68 4.32
CA VAL A 41 5.13 -5.33 4.79
C VAL A 41 5.17 -6.79 4.30
N ASP A 42 6.24 -7.19 3.62
CA ASP A 42 6.38 -8.56 3.15
C ASP A 42 6.32 -9.56 4.32
N LYS A 43 5.47 -10.58 4.18
CA LYS A 43 5.29 -11.71 5.11
C LYS A 43 4.86 -11.35 6.55
N LEU A 44 4.54 -10.10 6.85
CA LEU A 44 4.15 -9.66 8.19
C LEU A 44 2.76 -9.02 8.17
N SER A 45 2.01 -9.17 9.26
CA SER A 45 0.74 -8.47 9.42
C SER A 45 0.99 -6.96 9.53
N SER A 46 0.43 -6.20 8.60
CA SER A 46 0.54 -4.73 8.58
C SER A 46 -0.70 -4.06 8.02
N ALA A 47 -0.83 -2.76 8.25
CA ALA A 47 -1.86 -1.96 7.60
C ALA A 47 -1.68 -1.98 6.07
N HIS A 48 -2.81 -1.90 5.36
CA HIS A 48 -2.83 -1.71 3.91
C HIS A 48 -2.84 -0.22 3.63
N VAL A 49 -1.71 0.29 3.12
CA VAL A 49 -1.59 1.69 2.74
C VAL A 49 -1.76 1.81 1.23
N TYR A 50 -2.46 2.84 0.82
CA TYR A 50 -2.75 3.14 -0.57
C TYR A 50 -2.23 4.52 -0.92
N LEU A 51 -1.53 4.63 -2.04
CA LEU A 51 -1.15 5.88 -2.67
C LEU A 51 -2.00 6.07 -3.92
N ARG A 52 -2.70 7.20 -4.02
CA ARG A 52 -3.44 7.55 -5.23
C ARG A 52 -2.58 8.35 -6.18
N LEU A 53 -2.36 7.81 -7.38
CA LEU A 53 -1.64 8.51 -8.45
C LEU A 53 -2.51 9.57 -9.11
N GLN A 54 -1.86 10.60 -9.66
CA GLN A 54 -2.53 11.57 -10.51
C GLN A 54 -2.89 10.92 -11.85
N LYS A 55 -3.91 11.44 -12.51
CA LYS A 55 -4.39 10.89 -13.79
C LYS A 55 -3.27 10.84 -14.82
N GLY A 56 -3.00 9.63 -15.34
CA GLY A 56 -1.97 9.39 -16.37
C GLY A 56 -0.57 9.10 -15.82
N GLN A 57 -0.37 9.11 -14.51
CA GLN A 57 0.87 8.63 -13.90
C GLN A 57 0.85 7.10 -13.79
N THR A 58 2.05 6.54 -13.83
CA THR A 58 2.33 5.12 -13.61
C THR A 58 3.18 4.92 -12.36
N VAL A 59 3.40 3.66 -12.00
CA VAL A 59 4.24 3.29 -10.85
C VAL A 59 5.67 3.84 -10.97
N ASP A 60 6.19 3.90 -12.20
CA ASP A 60 7.54 4.38 -12.48
C ASP A 60 7.69 5.90 -12.33
N ASP A 61 6.57 6.63 -12.34
CA ASP A 61 6.54 8.09 -12.16
C ASP A 61 6.55 8.52 -10.69
N ILE A 62 6.45 7.56 -9.75
CA ILE A 62 6.37 7.87 -8.32
C ILE A 62 7.76 8.27 -7.80
N PRO A 63 7.92 9.46 -7.22
CA PRO A 63 9.19 9.87 -6.64
C PRO A 63 9.59 8.93 -5.50
N LYS A 64 10.89 8.61 -5.43
CA LYS A 64 11.47 7.76 -4.37
C LYS A 64 11.10 8.24 -2.97
N GLU A 65 11.06 9.54 -2.75
CA GLU A 65 10.72 10.15 -1.46
C GLU A 65 9.29 9.80 -1.02
N VAL A 66 8.34 9.79 -1.97
CA VAL A 66 6.93 9.42 -1.70
C VAL A 66 6.81 7.92 -1.40
N LEU A 67 7.57 7.07 -2.12
CA LEU A 67 7.62 5.64 -1.82
C LEU A 67 8.16 5.37 -0.41
N ILE A 68 9.18 6.10 0.02
CA ILE A 68 9.74 6.01 1.37
C ILE A 68 8.71 6.45 2.41
N ASP A 69 7.98 7.55 2.16
CA ASP A 69 6.96 8.05 3.08
C ASP A 69 5.84 7.02 3.30
N CYS A 70 5.34 6.41 2.21
CA CYS A 70 4.39 5.30 2.27
C CYS A 70 4.96 4.09 3.04
N ALA A 71 6.22 3.74 2.80
CA ALA A 71 6.89 2.65 3.50
C ALA A 71 7.01 2.89 5.00
N GLN A 72 7.38 4.10 5.43
CA GLN A 72 7.45 4.44 6.85
C GLN A 72 6.08 4.30 7.51
N LEU A 73 5.02 4.76 6.84
CA LEU A 73 3.65 4.63 7.34
C LEU A 73 3.23 3.15 7.50
N VAL A 74 3.52 2.32 6.50
CA VAL A 74 3.23 0.87 6.54
C VAL A 74 4.01 0.18 7.66
N LYS A 75 5.31 0.49 7.81
CA LYS A 75 6.15 -0.08 8.88
C LYS A 75 5.63 0.30 10.25
N ALA A 76 5.31 1.58 10.46
CA ALA A 76 4.81 2.09 11.73
C ALA A 76 3.49 1.43 12.13
N ASN A 77 2.65 1.09 11.15
CA ASN A 77 1.37 0.42 11.36
C ASN A 77 1.43 -1.10 11.13
N SER A 78 2.60 -1.71 11.33
CA SER A 78 2.77 -3.18 11.34
C SER A 78 2.82 -3.72 12.77
N ILE A 79 2.19 -4.87 13.01
CA ILE A 79 2.13 -5.50 14.35
C ILE A 79 3.53 -5.87 14.85
N GLN A 80 4.32 -6.49 13.97
CA GLN A 80 5.69 -6.91 14.28
C GLN A 80 6.73 -6.03 13.59
N GLY A 81 6.45 -5.56 12.38
CA GLY A 81 7.39 -4.78 11.58
C GLY A 81 7.80 -3.45 12.19
N CYS A 82 6.95 -2.84 13.03
CA CYS A 82 7.27 -1.60 13.73
C CYS A 82 8.42 -1.75 14.73
N LYS A 83 8.68 -2.96 15.24
CA LYS A 83 9.75 -3.26 16.20
C LYS A 83 11.02 -3.80 15.55
N MET A 84 10.97 -4.11 14.25
CA MET A 84 12.09 -4.67 13.52
C MET A 84 12.98 -3.56 12.98
N ASN A 85 14.30 -3.76 13.09
CA ASN A 85 15.29 -2.83 12.54
C ASN A 85 15.08 -2.65 11.02
N ASN A 86 14.97 -3.76 10.30
CA ASN A 86 14.77 -3.79 8.86
C ASN A 86 13.54 -4.64 8.52
N VAL A 87 12.69 -4.12 7.64
CA VAL A 87 11.56 -4.83 7.05
C VAL A 87 11.58 -4.63 5.55
N ASN A 88 11.15 -5.64 4.80
CA ASN A 88 10.94 -5.50 3.37
C ASN A 88 9.52 -4.99 3.15
N ILE A 89 9.38 -3.91 2.38
CA ILE A 89 8.08 -3.35 2.04
C ILE A 89 7.93 -3.49 0.53
N VAL A 90 6.77 -4.01 0.15
CA VAL A 90 6.41 -4.24 -1.24
C VAL A 90 5.25 -3.34 -1.62
N TYR A 91 5.23 -2.96 -2.89
CA TYR A 91 4.10 -2.26 -3.48
C TYR A 91 3.72 -2.85 -4.83
N THR A 92 2.45 -2.72 -5.18
CA THR A 92 1.87 -3.22 -6.43
C THR A 92 0.64 -2.38 -6.81
N PRO A 93 0.33 -2.21 -8.10
CA PRO A 93 -0.94 -1.62 -8.51
C PRO A 93 -2.14 -2.37 -7.92
N TRP A 94 -3.18 -1.64 -7.53
CA TRP A 94 -4.43 -2.21 -7.03
C TRP A 94 -5.02 -3.24 -8.01
N ALA A 95 -4.91 -2.98 -9.31
CA ALA A 95 -5.37 -3.89 -10.37
C ALA A 95 -4.70 -5.28 -10.35
N ASN A 96 -3.57 -5.45 -9.65
CA ASN A 96 -2.90 -6.74 -9.49
C ASN A 96 -3.38 -7.51 -8.25
N LEU A 97 -4.12 -6.87 -7.35
CA LEU A 97 -4.68 -7.51 -6.17
C LEU A 97 -5.83 -8.44 -6.58
N LYS A 98 -5.81 -9.66 -6.06
CA LYS A 98 -6.83 -10.67 -6.29
C LYS A 98 -7.42 -11.10 -4.96
N LYS A 99 -8.66 -10.71 -4.71
CA LYS A 99 -9.45 -11.20 -3.58
C LYS A 99 -10.50 -12.19 -4.06
N THR A 100 -10.54 -13.37 -3.48
CA THR A 100 -11.58 -14.38 -3.73
C THR A 100 -12.44 -14.58 -2.48
N ALA A 101 -13.67 -15.08 -2.65
CA ALA A 101 -14.64 -15.20 -1.56
C ALA A 101 -14.25 -16.23 -0.49
N ASP A 102 -13.36 -17.16 -0.83
CA ASP A 102 -12.79 -18.18 0.05
C ASP A 102 -11.63 -17.68 0.91
N MET A 103 -11.12 -16.47 0.67
CA MET A 103 -10.00 -15.90 1.43
C MET A 103 -10.48 -15.22 2.72
N ASP A 104 -9.76 -15.46 3.81
CA ASP A 104 -10.03 -14.84 5.10
C ASP A 104 -9.94 -13.30 5.04
N VAL A 105 -10.65 -12.62 5.94
CA VAL A 105 -10.63 -11.16 6.05
C VAL A 105 -9.20 -10.66 6.30
N GLY A 106 -8.72 -9.77 5.44
CA GLY A 106 -7.34 -9.24 5.43
C GLY A 106 -6.37 -10.03 4.55
N GLN A 107 -6.73 -11.24 4.09
CA GLN A 107 -5.90 -11.99 3.16
C GLN A 107 -6.11 -11.49 1.72
N ILE A 108 -5.01 -11.26 1.00
CA ILE A 108 -5.01 -10.84 -0.40
C ILE A 108 -4.14 -11.80 -1.21
N GLY A 109 -4.66 -12.24 -2.35
CA GLY A 109 -3.88 -12.91 -3.39
C GLY A 109 -3.44 -11.91 -4.47
N PHE A 110 -2.69 -12.39 -5.46
CA PHE A 110 -2.21 -11.55 -6.57
C PHE A 110 -2.51 -12.24 -7.90
N HIS A 111 -2.85 -11.45 -8.93
CA HIS A 111 -3.01 -11.95 -10.29
C HIS A 111 -1.67 -12.35 -10.90
N ARG A 112 -0.66 -11.49 -10.74
CA ARG A 112 0.70 -11.70 -11.20
C ARG A 112 1.64 -11.59 -10.01
N GLN A 113 2.21 -12.73 -9.63
CA GLN A 113 3.24 -12.76 -8.59
C GLN A 113 4.50 -11.99 -9.00
N LYS A 114 4.75 -11.63 -10.26
CA LYS A 114 5.99 -10.92 -10.64
C LYS A 114 5.89 -9.39 -10.51
N ASP A 115 4.70 -8.85 -10.29
CA ASP A 115 4.47 -7.40 -10.27
C ASP A 115 4.52 -6.84 -8.84
N PHE A 116 5.48 -7.30 -8.03
CA PHE A 116 5.82 -6.68 -6.75
C PHE A 116 7.11 -5.88 -6.92
N PHE A 117 7.12 -4.66 -6.42
CA PHE A 117 8.29 -3.81 -6.44
C PHE A 117 8.76 -3.60 -5.00
N PRO A 118 10.04 -3.85 -4.68
CA PRO A 118 10.59 -3.50 -3.38
C PRO A 118 10.71 -1.98 -3.27
N VAL A 119 10.30 -1.40 -2.14
CA VAL A 119 10.57 0.01 -1.89
C VAL A 119 12.09 0.22 -1.81
N PRO A 120 12.65 1.18 -2.59
CA PRO A 120 14.08 1.45 -2.56
C PRO A 120 14.53 1.92 -1.17
N ARG A 121 15.64 1.33 -0.70
CA ARG A 121 16.29 1.68 0.57
C ARG A 121 17.01 3.03 0.49
#